data_AF-A0A7K1URF1-F1
#
_entry.id   AF-A0A7K1URF1-F1
#
_cell.length_a   1.000
_cell.length_b   1.000
_cell.length_c   1.000
_cell.angle_alpha   90.00
_cell.angle_beta   90.00
_cell.angle_gamma   90.00
#
_symmetry.space_group_name_H-M   'P 1'
#
loop_
_entity.id
_entity.type
_entity.pdbx_description
1 polymer ?
#
loop_
_entity_poly.entity_id
_entity_poly.type
_entity_poly.pdbx_seq_one_letter_code
_entity_poly.pdbx_strand_id
1 'polypeptide(L)'
;MTLHYPELAERVRSQRKLQPELYGRIDFDSTPYRFTADPADKSSLPGWVAEREPLLTDERIVELMHTATMLGDVVADPYAALVPRYGVKGLIAMLRLACREGIDSVADAPAELRAFLESMEAAPAWLDMDLVEEGARHSRIGAAFLSPFLIRGAFLATFLNTYAALPMALTGALSGRRAAHRVHETASFFTVTTLPGALERHGEGFEAAAMVRLMHSMVRYNALERSQQWDSSVYGVPVPQIDQMPAGLIGNYLLAVLATRRGRSEFSTRERAMLEFARYRCFLLGLPEELLPTTAEGIIEVFHARAALLRDGFDDATCGELVRSTMTAYLRPGHTWFDRAADTVENSWSRAFFLGFCGGDRKAAAAMSVPLTAADAARVAVTAPFVILRFLFMTLASQRPALRKLTDIHTIRVVKKRLATYGNPEYTTDARAYPS
;
A
#
# COMPACT_ATOMS: atom_id res chain seq x y z
N MET A 1 -9.12 -27.32 -11.42
CA MET A 1 -10.10 -26.33 -11.92
C MET A 1 -10.37 -25.36 -10.79
N THR A 2 -10.36 -24.05 -11.06
CA THR A 2 -10.77 -23.02 -10.09
C THR A 2 -12.28 -23.07 -9.93
N LEU A 3 -12.75 -23.25 -8.69
CA LEU A 3 -14.16 -23.48 -8.37
C LEU A 3 -14.84 -22.22 -7.83
N HIS A 4 -14.12 -21.41 -7.04
CA HIS A 4 -14.70 -20.32 -6.27
C HIS A 4 -14.56 -18.96 -6.96
N TYR A 5 -13.48 -18.74 -7.72
CA TYR A 5 -13.17 -17.47 -8.37
C TYR A 5 -12.81 -17.65 -9.86
N PRO A 6 -13.71 -18.21 -10.68
CA PRO A 6 -13.42 -18.51 -12.09
C PRO A 6 -13.09 -17.26 -12.92
N GLU A 7 -13.77 -16.13 -12.68
CA GLU A 7 -13.53 -14.87 -13.40
C GLU A 7 -12.15 -14.27 -13.06
N LEU A 8 -11.76 -14.29 -11.77
CA LEU A 8 -10.43 -13.85 -11.34
C LEU A 8 -9.34 -14.74 -11.94
N ALA A 9 -9.56 -16.04 -11.99
CA ALA A 9 -8.62 -17.00 -12.59
C ALA A 9 -8.48 -16.81 -14.10
N GLU A 10 -9.57 -16.51 -14.81
CA GLU A 10 -9.54 -16.13 -16.22
C GLU A 10 -8.76 -14.82 -16.43
N ARG A 11 -9.00 -13.82 -15.57
CA ARG A 11 -8.27 -12.55 -15.57
C ARG A 11 -6.76 -12.74 -15.32
N VAL A 12 -6.37 -13.67 -14.45
CA VAL A 12 -4.96 -14.04 -14.24
C VAL A 12 -4.36 -14.63 -15.51
N ARG A 13 -5.04 -15.59 -16.14
CA ARG A 13 -4.56 -16.26 -17.36
C ARG A 13 -4.52 -15.33 -18.58
N SER A 14 -5.38 -14.31 -18.63
CA SER A 14 -5.41 -13.36 -19.74
C SER A 14 -4.14 -12.51 -19.85
N GLN A 15 -3.40 -12.31 -18.74
CA GLN A 15 -2.10 -11.60 -18.72
C GLN A 15 -1.13 -12.14 -19.76
N ARG A 16 -1.01 -13.48 -19.84
CA ARG A 16 -0.16 -14.16 -20.83
C ARG A 16 -0.61 -13.94 -22.27
N LYS A 17 -1.93 -13.87 -22.50
CA LYS A 17 -2.51 -13.67 -23.83
C LYS A 17 -2.38 -12.22 -24.29
N LEU A 18 -2.61 -11.27 -23.39
CA LEU A 18 -2.58 -9.84 -23.68
C LEU A 18 -1.15 -9.29 -23.78
N GLN A 19 -0.20 -9.90 -23.07
CA GLN A 19 1.19 -9.47 -23.01
C GLN A 19 2.13 -10.68 -23.04
N PRO A 20 2.20 -11.40 -24.19
CA PRO A 20 2.99 -12.63 -24.30
C PRO A 20 4.49 -12.40 -24.17
N GLU A 21 4.99 -11.21 -24.51
CA GLU A 21 6.41 -10.88 -24.36
C GLU A 21 6.79 -10.80 -22.87
N LEU A 22 5.97 -10.11 -22.06
CA LEU A 22 6.21 -9.89 -20.64
C LEU A 22 5.86 -11.12 -19.78
N TYR A 23 4.70 -11.72 -20.02
CA TYR A 23 4.13 -12.78 -19.18
C TYR A 23 4.31 -14.19 -19.77
N GLY A 24 4.84 -14.31 -20.99
CA GLY A 24 4.95 -15.60 -21.70
C GLY A 24 5.80 -16.64 -20.99
N ARG A 25 6.76 -16.21 -20.17
CA ARG A 25 7.68 -17.05 -19.38
C ARG A 25 7.10 -17.52 -18.05
N ILE A 26 6.00 -16.91 -17.57
CA ILE A 26 5.37 -17.31 -16.31
C ILE A 26 4.46 -18.50 -16.56
N ASP A 27 4.65 -19.56 -15.78
CA ASP A 27 3.72 -20.68 -15.70
C ASP A 27 2.61 -20.37 -14.68
N PHE A 28 1.47 -19.91 -15.20
CA PHE A 28 0.30 -19.56 -14.40
C PHE A 28 -0.45 -20.77 -13.81
N ASP A 29 -0.13 -21.99 -14.23
CA ASP A 29 -0.71 -23.21 -13.67
C ASP A 29 0.21 -23.82 -12.57
N SER A 30 1.41 -23.26 -12.38
CA SER A 30 2.31 -23.62 -11.29
C SER A 30 2.09 -22.76 -10.04
N THR A 31 2.34 -23.36 -8.87
CA THR A 31 2.32 -22.66 -7.58
C THR A 31 3.72 -22.14 -7.26
N PRO A 32 3.93 -20.82 -7.10
CA PRO A 32 5.23 -20.29 -6.73
C PRO A 32 5.61 -20.65 -5.29
N TYR A 33 6.89 -20.89 -5.02
CA TYR A 33 7.40 -21.35 -3.70
C TYR A 33 6.96 -20.49 -2.50
N ARG A 34 6.76 -19.18 -2.73
CA ARG A 34 6.26 -18.24 -1.71
C ARG A 34 4.89 -18.61 -1.16
N PHE A 35 4.06 -19.30 -1.95
CA PHE A 35 2.75 -19.76 -1.54
C PHE A 35 2.88 -21.13 -0.88
N THR A 36 2.27 -21.31 0.29
CA THR A 36 2.24 -22.60 0.97
C THR A 36 0.91 -22.85 1.68
N ALA A 37 0.29 -23.97 1.36
CA ALA A 37 -0.83 -24.54 2.10
C ALA A 37 -0.40 -25.74 2.98
N ASP A 38 0.89 -26.08 3.02
CA ASP A 38 1.40 -27.16 3.87
C ASP A 38 1.45 -26.66 5.32
N PRO A 39 0.74 -27.29 6.28
CA PRO A 39 0.73 -26.89 7.68
C PRO A 39 2.10 -26.97 8.36
N ALA A 40 3.03 -27.80 7.85
CA ALA A 40 4.38 -27.94 8.39
C ALA A 40 5.28 -26.74 8.08
N ASP A 41 4.94 -25.96 7.04
CA ASP A 41 5.72 -24.79 6.67
C ASP A 41 5.51 -23.63 7.64
N LYS A 42 6.58 -22.89 7.92
CA LYS A 42 6.46 -21.63 8.65
C LYS A 42 5.89 -20.55 7.72
N SER A 43 4.74 -20.01 8.09
CA SER A 43 4.08 -18.90 7.37
C SER A 43 4.41 -17.54 8.00
N SER A 44 4.01 -16.46 7.30
CA SER A 44 4.10 -15.09 7.79
C SER A 44 3.02 -14.74 8.82
N LEU A 45 2.05 -15.63 9.09
CA LEU A 45 1.04 -15.44 10.13
C LEU A 45 1.66 -15.74 11.50
N PRO A 46 1.80 -14.75 12.40
CA PRO A 46 2.29 -15.01 13.74
C PRO A 46 1.25 -15.79 14.56
N GLY A 47 1.68 -16.81 15.32
CA GLY A 47 0.76 -17.63 16.11
C GLY A 47 0.00 -16.89 17.22
N TRP A 48 0.44 -15.68 17.62
CA TRP A 48 -0.30 -14.82 18.55
C TRP A 48 -1.45 -14.05 17.89
N VAL A 49 -1.48 -14.00 16.55
CA VAL A 49 -2.52 -13.30 15.77
C VAL A 49 -3.73 -14.20 15.55
N ALA A 50 -3.51 -15.41 15.03
CA ALA A 50 -4.55 -16.40 14.76
C ALA A 50 -3.95 -17.81 14.56
N GLU A 51 -4.79 -18.83 14.68
CA GLU A 51 -4.47 -20.18 14.26
C GLU A 51 -4.48 -20.30 12.74
N ARG A 52 -3.52 -21.04 12.18
CA ARG A 52 -3.36 -21.19 10.73
C ARG A 52 -4.33 -22.23 10.15
N GLU A 53 -4.56 -23.33 10.87
CA GLU A 53 -5.30 -24.51 10.40
C GLU A 53 -6.66 -24.17 9.77
N PRO A 54 -7.53 -23.34 10.39
CA PRO A 54 -8.85 -23.07 9.82
C PRO A 54 -8.79 -22.39 8.44
N LEU A 55 -7.75 -21.57 8.21
CA LEU A 55 -7.54 -20.87 6.94
C LEU A 55 -7.03 -21.80 5.84
N LEU A 56 -6.32 -22.89 6.20
CA LEU A 56 -5.82 -23.87 5.23
C LEU A 56 -6.94 -24.80 4.76
N THR A 57 -7.96 -25.01 5.58
CA THR A 57 -9.11 -25.87 5.25
C THR A 57 -10.21 -25.16 4.46
N ASP A 58 -10.21 -23.82 4.39
CA ASP A 58 -11.15 -23.07 3.56
C ASP A 58 -10.65 -23.01 2.11
N GLU A 59 -11.14 -23.92 1.27
CA GLU A 59 -10.76 -24.02 -0.15
C GLU A 59 -10.95 -22.71 -0.91
N ARG A 60 -11.99 -21.93 -0.57
CA ARG A 60 -12.25 -20.64 -1.19
C ARG A 60 -11.13 -19.67 -0.86
N ILE A 61 -10.76 -19.51 0.42
CA ILE A 61 -9.72 -18.54 0.77
C ILE A 61 -8.34 -18.94 0.23
N VAL A 62 -8.05 -20.25 0.21
CA VAL A 62 -6.83 -20.81 -0.39
C VAL A 62 -6.77 -20.50 -1.88
N GLU A 63 -7.87 -20.75 -2.61
CA GLU A 63 -7.98 -20.43 -4.04
C GLU A 63 -7.82 -18.93 -4.30
N LEU A 64 -8.43 -18.06 -3.48
CA LEU A 64 -8.29 -16.61 -3.62
C LEU A 64 -6.85 -16.17 -3.46
N MET A 65 -6.17 -16.57 -2.38
CA MET A 65 -4.79 -16.15 -2.12
C MET A 65 -3.83 -16.70 -3.19
N HIS A 66 -4.02 -17.94 -3.64
CA HIS A 66 -3.22 -18.53 -4.70
C HIS A 66 -3.39 -17.75 -6.02
N THR A 67 -4.64 -17.55 -6.44
CA THR A 67 -4.97 -16.85 -7.69
C THR A 67 -4.47 -15.41 -7.66
N ALA A 68 -4.71 -14.68 -6.56
CA ALA A 68 -4.28 -13.29 -6.42
C ALA A 68 -2.76 -13.12 -6.30
N THR A 69 -2.02 -14.15 -5.89
CA THR A 69 -0.54 -14.17 -5.92
C THR A 69 0.00 -14.13 -7.36
N MET A 70 -0.78 -14.64 -8.31
CA MET A 70 -0.42 -14.66 -9.74
C MET A 70 -1.02 -13.49 -10.52
N LEU A 71 -1.65 -12.52 -9.85
CA LEU A 71 -2.28 -11.36 -10.49
C LEU A 71 -1.39 -10.11 -10.42
N GLY A 72 -0.91 -9.65 -11.56
CA GLY A 72 -0.33 -8.32 -11.77
C GLY A 72 -1.39 -7.26 -12.05
N ASP A 73 -1.15 -6.38 -13.01
CA ASP A 73 -2.15 -5.41 -13.48
C ASP A 73 -2.42 -5.59 -14.97
N VAL A 74 -3.45 -6.40 -15.28
CA VAL A 74 -3.88 -6.73 -16.64
C VAL A 74 -4.09 -5.50 -17.52
N VAL A 75 -4.41 -4.35 -16.93
CA VAL A 75 -4.74 -3.12 -17.66
C VAL A 75 -3.55 -2.17 -17.74
N ALA A 76 -2.85 -1.93 -16.62
CA ALA A 76 -1.75 -0.95 -16.58
C ALA A 76 -0.40 -1.52 -17.04
N ASP A 77 -0.17 -2.83 -16.94
CA ASP A 77 1.06 -3.46 -17.41
C ASP A 77 1.25 -3.34 -18.93
N PRO A 78 0.23 -3.50 -19.79
CA PRO A 78 0.30 -3.15 -21.20
C PRO A 78 0.82 -1.74 -21.47
N TYR A 79 0.34 -0.75 -20.72
CA TYR A 79 0.78 0.62 -20.89
C TYR A 79 2.25 0.80 -20.46
N ALA A 80 2.66 0.16 -19.36
CA ALA A 80 4.07 0.13 -18.94
C ALA A 80 4.98 -0.59 -19.95
N ALA A 81 4.49 -1.61 -20.67
CA ALA A 81 5.25 -2.32 -21.70
C ALA A 81 5.61 -1.43 -22.90
N LEU A 82 4.98 -0.26 -23.05
CA LEU A 82 5.33 0.73 -24.08
C LEU A 82 6.58 1.57 -23.75
N VAL A 83 7.28 1.29 -22.64
CA VAL A 83 8.54 1.96 -22.24
C VAL A 83 9.58 2.00 -23.37
N PRO A 84 9.85 0.93 -24.14
CA PRO A 84 10.82 0.99 -25.24
C PRO A 84 10.48 2.00 -26.33
N ARG A 85 9.18 2.29 -26.53
CA ARG A 85 8.69 3.19 -27.59
C ARG A 85 8.64 4.64 -27.15
N TYR A 86 8.08 4.93 -25.98
CA TYR A 86 7.84 6.30 -25.52
C TYR A 86 8.78 6.77 -24.40
N GLY A 87 9.52 5.84 -23.79
CA GLY A 87 10.28 6.08 -22.57
C GLY A 87 9.39 6.38 -21.36
N VAL A 88 9.96 6.22 -20.16
CA VAL A 88 9.25 6.46 -18.89
C VAL A 88 8.67 7.88 -18.82
N LYS A 89 9.44 8.90 -19.23
CA LYS A 89 8.98 10.30 -19.21
C LYS A 89 7.79 10.53 -20.14
N GLY A 90 7.78 9.90 -21.32
CA GLY A 90 6.68 10.00 -22.27
C GLY A 90 5.39 9.40 -21.71
N LEU A 91 5.48 8.19 -21.12
CA LEU A 91 4.33 7.54 -20.50
C LEU A 91 3.76 8.36 -19.33
N ILE A 92 4.63 8.91 -18.48
CA ILE A 92 4.21 9.78 -17.36
C ILE A 92 3.54 11.05 -17.88
N ALA A 93 4.10 11.70 -18.90
CA ALA A 93 3.54 12.92 -19.45
C ALA A 93 2.14 12.70 -20.04
N MET A 94 1.96 11.65 -20.84
CA MET A 94 0.66 11.31 -21.42
C MET A 94 -0.36 10.93 -20.34
N LEU A 95 0.03 10.14 -19.32
CA LEU A 95 -0.89 9.76 -18.24
C LEU A 95 -1.35 10.96 -17.42
N ARG A 96 -0.42 11.86 -17.03
CA ARG A 96 -0.77 13.08 -16.30
C ARG A 96 -1.69 13.99 -17.11
N LEU A 97 -1.41 14.16 -18.40
CA LEU A 97 -2.26 14.93 -19.30
C LEU A 97 -3.67 14.32 -19.38
N ALA A 98 -3.77 13.00 -19.58
CA ALA A 98 -5.06 12.29 -19.61
C ALA A 98 -5.85 12.38 -18.28
N CYS A 99 -5.17 12.33 -17.14
CA CYS A 99 -5.82 12.51 -15.83
C CYS A 99 -6.39 13.94 -15.69
N ARG A 100 -5.62 14.96 -16.06
CA ARG A 100 -5.99 16.38 -15.86
C ARG A 100 -6.99 16.90 -16.87
N GLU A 101 -6.81 16.56 -18.13
CA GLU A 101 -7.51 17.18 -19.27
C GLU A 101 -8.36 16.17 -20.07
N GLY A 102 -8.35 14.88 -19.69
CA GLY A 102 -9.10 13.82 -20.36
C GLY A 102 -8.30 13.12 -21.46
N ILE A 103 -8.69 11.89 -21.82
CA ILE A 103 -7.93 11.07 -22.78
C ILE A 103 -7.79 11.73 -24.15
N ASP A 104 -8.80 12.48 -24.59
CA ASP A 104 -8.82 13.10 -25.92
C ASP A 104 -7.86 14.29 -26.05
N SER A 105 -7.30 14.79 -24.93
CA SER A 105 -6.24 15.79 -24.93
C SER A 105 -4.87 15.23 -25.32
N VAL A 106 -4.70 13.89 -25.26
CA VAL A 106 -3.47 13.21 -25.64
C VAL A 106 -3.51 12.89 -27.13
N ALA A 107 -2.75 13.63 -27.93
CA ALA A 107 -2.61 13.37 -29.36
C ALA A 107 -2.07 11.95 -29.60
N ASP A 108 -2.72 11.21 -30.50
CA ASP A 108 -2.38 9.83 -30.84
C ASP A 108 -2.26 8.91 -29.62
N ALA A 109 -3.13 9.10 -28.62
CA ALA A 109 -3.14 8.31 -27.38
C ALA A 109 -3.12 6.79 -27.68
N PRO A 110 -2.14 6.04 -27.16
CA PRO A 110 -2.09 4.60 -27.36
C PRO A 110 -3.32 3.93 -26.73
N ALA A 111 -3.78 2.82 -27.32
CA ALA A 111 -4.97 2.10 -26.85
C ALA A 111 -4.83 1.65 -25.39
N GLU A 112 -3.61 1.33 -24.96
CA GLU A 112 -3.27 0.93 -23.59
C GLU A 112 -3.48 2.06 -22.58
N LEU A 113 -3.20 3.32 -22.97
CA LEU A 113 -3.50 4.47 -22.11
C LEU A 113 -5.00 4.70 -21.98
N ARG A 114 -5.74 4.53 -23.09
CA ARG A 114 -7.19 4.64 -23.11
C ARG A 114 -7.83 3.57 -22.21
N ALA A 115 -7.43 2.32 -22.36
CA ALA A 115 -7.89 1.21 -21.51
C ALA A 115 -7.54 1.41 -20.02
N PHE A 116 -6.35 1.96 -19.74
CA PHE A 116 -5.96 2.33 -18.37
C PHE A 116 -6.92 3.38 -17.81
N LEU A 117 -7.14 4.48 -18.51
CA LEU A 117 -8.01 5.53 -18.01
C LEU A 117 -9.46 5.07 -17.88
N GLU A 118 -9.99 4.32 -18.86
CA GLU A 118 -11.32 3.71 -18.81
C GLU A 118 -11.48 2.78 -17.59
N SER A 119 -10.46 1.98 -17.26
CA SER A 119 -10.48 1.14 -16.05
C SER A 119 -10.55 1.94 -14.76
N MET A 120 -9.96 3.14 -14.71
CA MET A 120 -10.05 4.01 -13.53
C MET A 120 -11.34 4.83 -13.48
N GLU A 121 -11.90 5.15 -14.64
CA GLU A 121 -13.17 5.86 -14.82
C GLU A 121 -14.39 4.98 -14.59
N ALA A 122 -14.22 3.66 -14.62
CA ALA A 122 -15.29 2.72 -14.34
C ALA A 122 -15.93 3.02 -12.96
N ALA A 123 -17.26 2.94 -12.92
CA ALA A 123 -18.06 3.15 -11.72
C ALA A 123 -18.68 1.82 -11.29
N PRO A 124 -18.02 1.05 -10.41
CA PRO A 124 -18.58 -0.18 -9.87
C PRO A 124 -19.93 0.07 -9.20
N ALA A 125 -20.83 -0.91 -9.21
CA ALA A 125 -22.17 -0.77 -8.65
C ALA A 125 -22.19 -0.43 -7.15
N TRP A 126 -21.13 -0.77 -6.41
CA TRP A 126 -20.97 -0.45 -4.99
C TRP A 126 -20.44 0.97 -4.73
N LEU A 127 -19.98 1.69 -5.76
CA LEU A 127 -19.35 2.98 -5.59
C LEU A 127 -20.38 4.06 -5.24
N ASP A 128 -20.21 4.65 -4.05
CA ASP A 128 -20.91 5.84 -3.59
C ASP A 128 -19.88 6.92 -3.28
N MET A 129 -19.79 7.94 -4.15
CA MET A 129 -18.79 9.01 -4.02
C MET A 129 -19.05 9.93 -2.84
N ASP A 130 -20.30 10.09 -2.39
CA ASP A 130 -20.60 10.87 -1.18
C ASP A 130 -20.07 10.14 0.06
N LEU A 131 -20.20 8.81 0.08
CA LEU A 131 -19.66 7.97 1.15
C LEU A 131 -18.13 7.91 1.12
N VAL A 132 -17.52 7.92 -0.07
CA VAL A 132 -16.06 8.06 -0.25
C VAL A 132 -15.56 9.40 0.29
N GLU A 133 -16.19 10.52 -0.04
CA GLU A 133 -15.76 11.84 0.47
C GLU A 133 -15.94 11.95 1.99
N GLU A 134 -17.04 11.42 2.54
CA GLU A 134 -17.22 11.36 4.00
C GLU A 134 -16.12 10.50 4.67
N GLY A 135 -15.75 9.38 4.05
CA GLY A 135 -14.64 8.53 4.47
C GLY A 135 -13.28 9.22 4.39
N ALA A 136 -13.04 9.97 3.32
CA ALA A 136 -11.84 10.79 3.12
C ALA A 136 -11.74 11.85 4.22
N ARG A 137 -12.84 12.57 4.51
CA ARG A 137 -12.91 13.57 5.59
C ARG A 137 -12.58 12.97 6.96
N HIS A 138 -13.09 11.78 7.28
CA HIS A 138 -12.75 11.10 8.53
C HIS A 138 -11.28 10.64 8.59
N SER A 139 -10.76 10.13 7.48
CA SER A 139 -9.37 9.66 7.35
C SER A 139 -8.35 10.79 7.39
N ARG A 140 -8.72 11.98 6.90
CA ARG A 140 -7.92 13.21 6.86
C ARG A 140 -7.37 13.63 8.23
N ILE A 141 -8.12 13.38 9.30
CA ILE A 141 -7.69 13.68 10.68
C ILE A 141 -6.48 12.82 11.06
N GLY A 142 -6.53 11.52 10.71
CA GLY A 142 -5.40 10.61 10.90
C GLY A 142 -4.19 11.02 10.07
N ALA A 143 -4.40 11.36 8.80
CA ALA A 143 -3.35 11.87 7.92
C ALA A 143 -2.68 13.16 8.45
N ALA A 144 -3.45 14.05 9.06
CA ALA A 144 -2.94 15.32 9.58
C ALA A 144 -2.16 15.18 10.90
N PHE A 145 -2.67 14.38 11.84
CA PHE A 145 -2.23 14.42 13.24
C PHE A 145 -1.53 13.16 13.74
N LEU A 146 -1.69 12.03 13.06
CA LEU A 146 -1.14 10.75 13.50
C LEU A 146 -0.12 10.17 12.50
N SER A 147 -0.47 10.11 11.21
CA SER A 147 0.39 9.57 10.14
C SER A 147 1.82 10.15 10.14
N PRO A 148 2.06 11.45 10.38
CA PRO A 148 3.42 11.99 10.42
C PRO A 148 4.34 11.40 11.50
N PHE A 149 3.80 10.64 12.45
CA PHE A 149 4.55 9.93 13.49
C PHE A 149 4.68 8.43 13.23
N LEU A 150 3.86 7.87 12.34
CA LEU A 150 3.76 6.41 12.14
C LEU A 150 4.20 5.95 10.74
N ILE A 151 4.23 6.86 9.76
CA ILE A 151 4.36 6.50 8.35
C ILE A 151 5.64 5.75 8.03
N ARG A 152 6.77 6.10 8.66
CA ARG A 152 8.04 5.37 8.49
C ARG A 152 7.89 3.95 9.01
N GLY A 153 7.33 3.75 10.21
CA GLY A 153 7.05 2.43 10.77
C GLY A 153 6.06 1.60 9.93
N ALA A 154 5.01 2.24 9.39
CA ALA A 154 4.05 1.57 8.50
C ALA A 154 4.68 1.17 7.16
N PHE A 155 5.57 2.01 6.62
CA PHE A 155 6.32 1.70 5.40
C PHE A 155 7.26 0.50 5.61
N LEU A 156 7.91 0.39 6.77
CA LEU A 156 8.74 -0.78 7.11
C LEU A 156 7.97 -2.10 7.12
N ALA A 157 6.68 -2.06 7.47
CA ALA A 157 5.84 -3.26 7.49
C ALA A 157 5.73 -3.93 6.10
N THR A 158 6.00 -3.18 5.02
CA THR A 158 6.04 -3.69 3.65
C THR A 158 7.31 -4.48 3.32
N PHE A 159 8.33 -4.43 4.19
CA PHE A 159 9.61 -5.14 4.02
C PHE A 159 9.79 -6.31 4.99
N LEU A 160 8.72 -6.77 5.64
CA LEU A 160 8.81 -7.86 6.62
C LEU A 160 8.98 -9.24 5.99
N ASN A 161 8.96 -9.33 4.66
CA ASN A 161 9.12 -10.57 3.93
C ASN A 161 9.77 -10.29 2.57
N THR A 162 10.78 -11.09 2.20
CA THR A 162 11.54 -10.92 0.95
C THR A 162 10.64 -10.91 -0.28
N TYR A 163 9.54 -11.67 -0.28
CA TYR A 163 8.62 -11.72 -1.42
C TYR A 163 7.97 -10.36 -1.75
N ALA A 164 7.76 -9.51 -0.73
CA ALA A 164 7.25 -8.15 -0.90
C ALA A 164 8.39 -7.09 -0.97
N ALA A 165 9.55 -7.40 -0.36
CA ALA A 165 10.67 -6.47 -0.26
C ALA A 165 11.54 -6.43 -1.53
N LEU A 166 11.72 -7.58 -2.20
CA LEU A 166 12.61 -7.70 -3.36
C LEU A 166 12.29 -6.70 -4.49
N PRO A 167 11.02 -6.46 -4.89
CA PRO A 167 10.73 -5.47 -5.92
C PRO A 167 11.30 -4.08 -5.59
N MET A 168 11.25 -3.68 -4.31
CA MET A 168 11.85 -2.42 -3.85
C MET A 168 13.38 -2.47 -3.89
N ALA A 169 13.99 -3.58 -3.45
CA ALA A 169 15.43 -3.75 -3.50
C ALA A 169 15.97 -3.66 -4.94
N LEU A 170 15.29 -4.28 -5.91
CA LEU A 170 15.66 -4.26 -7.33
C LEU A 170 15.64 -2.86 -7.94
N THR A 171 14.80 -1.95 -7.42
CA THR A 171 14.76 -0.56 -7.92
C THR A 171 15.98 0.27 -7.50
N GLY A 172 16.78 -0.21 -6.53
CA GLY A 172 17.84 0.59 -5.89
C GLY A 172 17.32 1.84 -5.14
N ALA A 173 16.00 2.00 -4.97
CA ALA A 173 15.38 3.23 -4.51
C ALA A 173 15.52 3.49 -3.01
N LEU A 174 16.00 2.52 -2.23
CA LEU A 174 16.25 2.69 -0.79
C LEU A 174 17.74 2.87 -0.46
N SER A 175 18.62 3.22 -1.40
CA SER A 175 20.01 3.58 -1.08
C SER A 175 20.13 5.06 -0.66
N GLY A 176 20.62 5.35 0.54
CA GLY A 176 20.99 6.71 0.99
C GLY A 176 19.83 7.72 0.89
N ARG A 177 20.05 8.86 0.23
CA ARG A 177 19.02 9.93 0.11
C ARG A 177 17.73 9.50 -0.58
N ARG A 178 17.77 8.42 -1.38
CA ARG A 178 16.59 7.91 -2.11
C ARG A 178 15.56 7.28 -1.16
N ALA A 179 15.99 6.75 -0.01
CA ALA A 179 15.09 6.17 0.98
C ALA A 179 14.09 7.19 1.56
N ALA A 180 14.56 8.39 1.89
CA ALA A 180 13.71 9.48 2.34
C ALA A 180 12.66 9.85 1.29
N HIS A 181 13.06 9.89 0.02
CA HIS A 181 12.17 10.19 -1.10
C HIS A 181 11.04 9.15 -1.22
N ARG A 182 11.35 7.85 -1.12
CA ARG A 182 10.33 6.78 -1.16
C ARG A 182 9.32 6.86 -0.01
N VAL A 183 9.80 7.10 1.21
CA VAL A 183 8.90 7.30 2.36
C VAL A 183 7.99 8.51 2.13
N HIS A 184 8.54 9.61 1.60
CA HIS A 184 7.76 10.80 1.28
C HIS A 184 6.75 10.59 0.17
N GLU A 185 7.05 9.80 -0.86
CA GLU A 185 6.08 9.49 -1.91
C GLU A 185 4.90 8.68 -1.37
N THR A 186 5.17 7.65 -0.57
CA THR A 186 4.12 6.89 0.11
C THR A 186 3.31 7.79 1.02
N ALA A 187 3.96 8.61 1.85
CA ALA A 187 3.29 9.58 2.72
C ALA A 187 2.41 10.55 1.92
N SER A 188 2.92 11.06 0.79
CA SER A 188 2.22 11.99 -0.08
C SER A 188 0.98 11.36 -0.68
N PHE A 189 1.08 10.15 -1.23
CA PHE A 189 -0.05 9.45 -1.84
C PHE A 189 -1.20 9.23 -0.84
N PHE A 190 -0.90 8.65 0.32
CA PHE A 190 -1.94 8.41 1.33
C PHE A 190 -2.51 9.71 1.92
N THR A 191 -1.73 10.78 1.94
CA THR A 191 -2.17 12.08 2.47
C THR A 191 -3.03 12.84 1.46
N VAL A 192 -2.60 12.93 0.20
CA VAL A 192 -3.28 13.69 -0.86
C VAL A 192 -4.66 13.12 -1.16
N THR A 193 -4.79 11.78 -1.16
CA THR A 193 -6.09 11.10 -1.39
C THR A 193 -7.15 11.42 -0.34
N THR A 194 -6.78 11.99 0.82
CA THR A 194 -7.76 12.41 1.83
C THR A 194 -8.31 13.83 1.61
N LEU A 195 -7.76 14.61 0.67
CA LEU A 195 -8.22 15.98 0.43
C LEU A 195 -9.61 16.00 -0.23
N PRO A 196 -10.40 17.08 -0.03
CA PRO A 196 -11.74 17.16 -0.58
C PRO A 196 -11.75 17.01 -2.10
N GLY A 197 -12.56 16.10 -2.62
CA GLY A 197 -12.67 15.83 -4.06
C GLY A 197 -11.39 15.27 -4.69
N ALA A 198 -10.41 14.82 -3.90
CA ALA A 198 -9.13 14.36 -4.43
C ALA A 198 -9.28 13.07 -5.24
N LEU A 199 -10.23 12.20 -4.90
CA LEU A 199 -10.47 10.96 -5.64
C LEU A 199 -11.50 11.10 -6.77
N GLU A 200 -12.07 12.30 -6.97
CA GLU A 200 -12.90 12.56 -8.15
C GLU A 200 -12.07 12.41 -9.44
N ARG A 201 -12.74 12.22 -10.58
CA ARG A 201 -12.11 11.93 -11.87
C ARG A 201 -10.92 12.83 -12.23
N HIS A 202 -11.00 14.13 -11.94
CA HIS A 202 -9.92 15.11 -12.21
C HIS A 202 -9.19 15.57 -10.95
N GLY A 203 -9.42 14.89 -9.82
CA GLY A 203 -8.81 15.19 -8.55
C GLY A 203 -7.33 14.81 -8.50
N GLU A 204 -6.58 15.51 -7.66
CA GLU A 204 -5.14 15.27 -7.46
C GLU A 204 -4.82 13.87 -6.91
N GLY A 205 -5.74 13.27 -6.16
CA GLY A 205 -5.64 11.90 -5.66
C GLY A 205 -5.89 10.84 -6.74
N PHE A 206 -6.76 11.11 -7.71
CA PHE A 206 -6.97 10.26 -8.88
C PHE A 206 -5.72 10.21 -9.75
N GLU A 207 -5.13 11.36 -10.08
CA GLU A 207 -3.85 11.42 -10.80
C GLU A 207 -2.73 10.71 -10.00
N ALA A 208 -2.65 10.95 -8.69
CA ALA A 208 -1.66 10.28 -7.84
C ALA A 208 -1.84 8.76 -7.84
N ALA A 209 -3.09 8.25 -7.79
CA ALA A 209 -3.38 6.83 -7.88
C ALA A 209 -2.97 6.25 -9.24
N ALA A 210 -3.26 6.95 -10.34
CA ALA A 210 -2.85 6.55 -11.68
C ALA A 210 -1.31 6.45 -11.79
N MET A 211 -0.61 7.43 -11.24
CA MET A 211 0.85 7.46 -11.22
C MET A 211 1.45 6.34 -10.37
N VAL A 212 0.89 6.03 -9.19
CA VAL A 212 1.34 4.89 -8.37
C VAL A 212 1.05 3.56 -9.07
N ARG A 213 -0.12 3.41 -9.69
CA ARG A 213 -0.49 2.21 -10.46
C ARG A 213 0.46 1.98 -11.63
N LEU A 214 0.78 3.04 -12.40
CA LEU A 214 1.82 2.99 -13.44
C LEU A 214 3.19 2.64 -12.86
N MET A 215 3.58 3.23 -11.73
CA MET A 215 4.86 2.92 -11.07
C MET A 215 4.97 1.44 -10.72
N HIS A 216 3.93 0.84 -10.13
CA HIS A 216 3.90 -0.60 -9.83
C HIS A 216 4.01 -1.44 -11.10
N SER A 217 3.29 -1.08 -12.17
CA SER A 217 3.42 -1.73 -13.47
C SER A 217 4.82 -1.60 -14.09
N MET A 218 5.47 -0.45 -13.96
CA MET A 218 6.87 -0.27 -14.40
C MET A 218 7.84 -1.11 -13.57
N VAL A 219 7.61 -1.24 -12.26
CA VAL A 219 8.43 -2.13 -11.41
C VAL A 219 8.26 -3.57 -11.86
N ARG A 220 7.02 -4.00 -12.14
CA ARG A 220 6.70 -5.34 -12.61
C ARG A 220 7.33 -5.63 -13.98
N TYR A 221 7.21 -4.69 -14.92
CA TYR A 221 7.85 -4.75 -16.23
C TYR A 221 9.37 -4.92 -16.12
N ASN A 222 10.05 -4.05 -15.37
CA ASN A 222 11.50 -4.12 -15.25
C ASN A 222 11.98 -5.35 -14.48
N ALA A 223 11.23 -5.82 -13.48
CA ALA A 223 11.56 -7.05 -12.76
C ALA A 223 11.53 -8.28 -13.69
N LEU A 224 10.55 -8.37 -14.60
CA LEU A 224 10.42 -9.50 -15.52
C LEU A 224 11.34 -9.40 -16.74
N GLU A 225 11.54 -8.21 -17.29
CA GLU A 225 12.34 -8.02 -18.52
C GLU A 225 13.83 -7.85 -18.28
N ARG A 226 14.23 -7.25 -17.15
CA ARG A 226 15.60 -6.75 -16.95
C ARG A 226 16.34 -7.40 -15.78
N SER A 227 15.64 -8.03 -14.84
CA SER A 227 16.25 -8.53 -13.60
C SER A 227 16.47 -10.04 -13.64
N GLN A 228 17.73 -10.47 -13.65
CA GLN A 228 18.10 -11.89 -13.48
C GLN A 228 17.83 -12.41 -12.06
N GLN A 229 17.58 -11.51 -11.11
CA GLN A 229 17.29 -11.87 -9.72
C GLN A 229 15.82 -12.24 -9.50
N TRP A 230 14.92 -11.99 -10.47
CA TRP A 230 13.50 -12.30 -10.30
C TRP A 230 13.19 -13.70 -10.84
N ASP A 231 13.03 -14.67 -9.94
CA ASP A 231 12.57 -16.02 -10.27
C ASP A 231 11.05 -16.14 -10.03
N SER A 232 10.25 -16.19 -11.10
CA SER A 232 8.80 -16.33 -10.99
C SER A 232 8.35 -17.65 -10.36
N SER A 233 9.17 -18.71 -10.40
CA SER A 233 8.86 -19.97 -9.70
C SER A 233 9.00 -19.85 -8.18
N VAL A 234 9.76 -18.85 -7.70
CA VAL A 234 9.89 -18.55 -6.27
C VAL A 234 8.90 -17.46 -5.86
N TYR A 235 8.91 -16.33 -6.57
CA TYR A 235 8.25 -15.09 -6.16
C TYR A 235 6.86 -14.88 -6.80
N GLY A 236 6.50 -15.66 -7.82
CA GLY A 236 5.31 -15.41 -8.64
C GLY A 236 5.43 -14.15 -9.49
N VAL A 237 4.31 -13.48 -9.72
CA VAL A 237 4.27 -12.17 -10.40
C VAL A 237 4.81 -11.08 -9.46
N PRO A 238 5.70 -10.17 -9.90
CA PRO A 238 6.17 -9.07 -9.05
C PRO A 238 5.06 -8.12 -8.63
N VAL A 239 5.15 -7.59 -7.39
CA VAL A 239 4.16 -6.64 -6.83
C VAL A 239 2.70 -7.13 -7.05
N PRO A 240 2.36 -8.41 -6.79
CA PRO A 240 1.03 -8.91 -7.12
C PRO A 240 -0.05 -8.14 -6.35
N GLN A 241 -1.28 -8.10 -6.85
CA GLN A 241 -2.36 -7.30 -6.22
C GLN A 241 -2.58 -7.67 -4.75
N ILE A 242 -2.38 -8.94 -4.40
CA ILE A 242 -2.42 -9.43 -3.01
C ILE A 242 -1.41 -8.74 -2.08
N ASP A 243 -0.26 -8.28 -2.59
CA ASP A 243 0.76 -7.58 -1.79
C ASP A 243 0.46 -6.09 -1.63
N GLN A 244 -0.35 -5.52 -2.51
CA GLN A 244 -0.80 -4.13 -2.40
C GLN A 244 -1.96 -3.97 -1.40
N MET A 245 -2.78 -5.02 -1.23
CA MET A 245 -3.97 -5.02 -0.36
C MET A 245 -3.66 -4.60 1.09
N PRO A 246 -2.64 -5.15 1.79
CA PRO A 246 -2.35 -4.76 3.15
C PRO A 246 -2.00 -3.27 3.28
N ALA A 247 -1.23 -2.72 2.34
CA ALA A 247 -0.87 -1.31 2.35
C ALA A 247 -2.10 -0.42 2.16
N GLY A 248 -3.04 -0.82 1.30
CA GLY A 248 -4.27 -0.08 1.04
C GLY A 248 -5.29 -0.12 2.19
N LEU A 249 -5.34 -1.22 2.95
CA LEU A 249 -6.40 -1.53 3.91
C LEU A 249 -5.95 -1.67 5.39
N ILE A 250 -4.67 -1.47 5.74
CA ILE A 250 -4.19 -1.69 7.12
C ILE A 250 -5.00 -0.93 8.18
N GLY A 251 -5.41 0.31 7.89
CA GLY A 251 -6.26 1.09 8.79
C GLY A 251 -7.63 0.45 9.01
N ASN A 252 -8.20 -0.15 7.97
CA ASN A 252 -9.48 -0.84 8.01
C ASN A 252 -9.38 -2.19 8.71
N TYR A 253 -8.25 -2.91 8.57
CA TYR A 253 -7.96 -4.09 9.37
C TYR A 253 -7.91 -3.77 10.86
N LEU A 254 -7.23 -2.68 11.26
CA LEU A 254 -7.21 -2.26 12.67
C LEU A 254 -8.61 -1.88 13.19
N LEU A 255 -9.44 -1.24 12.36
CA LEU A 255 -10.84 -0.95 12.70
C LEU A 255 -11.67 -2.24 12.82
N ALA A 256 -11.47 -3.20 11.92
CA ALA A 256 -12.14 -4.50 11.94
C ALA A 256 -11.81 -5.27 13.22
N VAL A 257 -10.52 -5.41 13.56
CA VAL A 257 -10.06 -6.04 14.81
C VAL A 257 -10.66 -5.35 16.03
N LEU A 258 -10.71 -4.02 16.04
CA LEU A 258 -11.32 -3.27 17.14
C LEU A 258 -12.84 -3.46 17.24
N ALA A 259 -13.54 -3.59 16.10
CA ALA A 259 -14.96 -3.89 16.06
C ALA A 259 -15.24 -5.28 16.62
N THR A 260 -14.53 -6.30 16.14
CA THR A 260 -14.67 -7.69 16.60
C THR A 260 -14.32 -7.83 18.09
N ARG A 261 -13.25 -7.18 18.58
CA ARG A 261 -12.91 -7.16 20.02
C ARG A 261 -13.98 -6.52 20.90
N ARG A 262 -14.85 -5.68 20.32
CA ARG A 262 -16.01 -5.08 21.00
C ARG A 262 -17.30 -5.88 20.78
N GLY A 263 -17.22 -7.08 20.21
CA GLY A 263 -18.38 -7.93 19.91
C GLY A 263 -19.25 -7.41 18.76
N ARG A 264 -18.72 -6.56 17.88
CA ARG A 264 -19.44 -6.06 16.70
C ARG A 264 -19.00 -6.81 15.45
N SER A 265 -19.96 -7.34 14.72
CA SER A 265 -19.78 -7.86 13.35
C SER A 265 -19.87 -6.76 12.29
N GLU A 266 -20.56 -5.65 12.59
CA GLU A 266 -20.78 -4.54 11.67
C GLU A 266 -19.99 -3.27 12.00
N PHE A 267 -19.64 -2.55 10.94
CA PHE A 267 -19.06 -1.23 11.02
C PHE A 267 -20.12 -0.17 11.35
N SER A 268 -19.77 0.76 12.23
CA SER A 268 -20.54 2.00 12.38
C SER A 268 -20.56 2.80 11.08
N THR A 269 -21.49 3.74 10.91
CA THR A 269 -21.57 4.60 9.73
C THR A 269 -20.24 5.29 9.40
N ARG A 270 -19.52 5.75 10.43
CA ARG A 270 -18.19 6.36 10.26
C ARG A 270 -17.15 5.36 9.75
N GLU A 271 -17.11 4.16 10.33
CA GLU A 271 -16.16 3.11 9.92
C GLU A 271 -16.49 2.59 8.51
N ARG A 272 -17.78 2.49 8.15
CA ARG A 272 -18.26 2.16 6.81
C ARG A 272 -17.77 3.19 5.79
N ALA A 273 -17.95 4.49 6.05
CA ALA A 273 -17.45 5.54 5.18
C ALA A 273 -15.92 5.44 4.96
N MET A 274 -15.16 5.24 6.05
CA MET A 274 -13.70 5.04 5.97
C MET A 274 -13.32 3.76 5.19
N LEU A 275 -14.17 2.72 5.21
CA LEU A 275 -13.98 1.52 4.41
C LEU A 275 -14.23 1.79 2.93
N GLU A 276 -15.35 2.40 2.56
CA GLU A 276 -15.62 2.67 1.14
C GLU A 276 -14.59 3.63 0.53
N PHE A 277 -14.10 4.62 1.29
CA PHE A 277 -12.94 5.43 0.89
C PHE A 277 -11.69 4.58 0.59
N ALA A 278 -11.35 3.65 1.48
CA ALA A 278 -10.18 2.79 1.29
C ALA A 278 -10.36 1.78 0.15
N ARG A 279 -11.57 1.22 0.00
CA ARG A 279 -11.94 0.33 -1.11
C ARG A 279 -11.83 1.05 -2.45
N TYR A 280 -12.37 2.27 -2.56
CA TYR A 280 -12.26 3.05 -3.79
C TYR A 280 -10.82 3.43 -4.13
N ARG A 281 -10.01 3.82 -3.13
CA ARG A 281 -8.57 4.03 -3.35
C ARG A 281 -7.88 2.76 -3.87
N CYS A 282 -8.21 1.59 -3.34
CA CYS A 282 -7.65 0.32 -3.79
C CYS A 282 -8.13 -0.05 -5.21
N PHE A 283 -9.39 0.20 -5.52
CA PHE A 283 -9.94 0.06 -6.86
C PHE A 283 -9.17 0.91 -7.89
N LEU A 284 -8.90 2.19 -7.58
CA LEU A 284 -8.09 3.07 -8.44
C LEU A 284 -6.66 2.55 -8.66
N LEU A 285 -6.11 1.82 -7.69
CA LEU A 285 -4.81 1.13 -7.78
C LEU A 285 -4.88 -0.21 -8.55
N GLY A 286 -6.07 -0.63 -9.01
CA GLY A 286 -6.27 -1.82 -9.83
C GLY A 286 -6.57 -3.10 -9.06
N LEU A 287 -6.78 -3.04 -7.74
CA LEU A 287 -7.05 -4.22 -6.93
C LEU A 287 -8.41 -4.85 -7.30
N PRO A 288 -8.50 -6.18 -7.40
CA PRO A 288 -9.75 -6.89 -7.62
C PRO A 288 -10.67 -6.80 -6.39
N GLU A 289 -11.98 -6.82 -6.61
CA GLU A 289 -12.99 -6.65 -5.55
C GLU A 289 -12.95 -7.78 -4.51
N GLU A 290 -12.55 -8.98 -4.92
CA GLU A 290 -12.39 -10.16 -4.08
C GLU A 290 -11.37 -9.96 -2.95
N LEU A 291 -10.42 -9.04 -3.12
CA LEU A 291 -9.46 -8.64 -2.08
C LEU A 291 -9.94 -7.46 -1.21
N LEU A 292 -11.14 -6.94 -1.48
CA LEU A 292 -11.69 -5.73 -0.85
C LEU A 292 -13.01 -6.03 -0.10
N PRO A 293 -13.00 -6.95 0.89
CA PRO A 293 -14.19 -7.37 1.61
C PRO A 293 -14.85 -6.21 2.37
N THR A 294 -16.17 -6.33 2.56
CA THR A 294 -17.02 -5.26 3.11
C THR A 294 -17.37 -5.43 4.58
N THR A 295 -17.00 -6.54 5.20
CA THR A 295 -17.30 -6.88 6.61
C THR A 295 -16.03 -6.88 7.45
N ALA A 296 -16.17 -6.70 8.77
CA ALA A 296 -15.03 -6.76 9.67
C ALA A 296 -14.35 -8.14 9.64
N GLU A 297 -15.15 -9.20 9.66
CA GLU A 297 -14.68 -10.58 9.57
C GLU A 297 -13.96 -10.85 8.26
N GLY A 298 -14.51 -10.44 7.12
CA GLY A 298 -13.87 -10.66 5.82
C GLY A 298 -12.53 -9.91 5.68
N ILE A 299 -12.43 -8.68 6.21
CA ILE A 299 -11.15 -7.95 6.22
C ILE A 299 -10.10 -8.68 7.07
N ILE A 300 -10.48 -9.18 8.25
CA ILE A 300 -9.59 -9.96 9.11
C ILE A 300 -9.16 -11.24 8.39
N GLU A 301 -10.11 -11.97 7.81
CA GLU A 301 -9.89 -13.21 7.08
C GLU A 301 -8.89 -13.03 5.93
N VAL A 302 -9.09 -12.05 5.05
CA VAL A 302 -8.18 -11.82 3.91
C VAL A 302 -6.77 -11.41 4.38
N PHE A 303 -6.65 -10.61 5.44
CA PHE A 303 -5.35 -10.27 6.03
C PHE A 303 -4.65 -11.50 6.63
N HIS A 304 -5.39 -12.31 7.39
CA HIS A 304 -4.85 -13.51 8.05
C HIS A 304 -4.51 -14.59 7.04
N ALA A 305 -5.38 -14.84 6.05
CA ALA A 305 -5.17 -15.81 4.99
C ALA A 305 -3.96 -15.47 4.13
N ARG A 306 -3.79 -14.19 3.75
CA ARG A 306 -2.57 -13.75 3.06
C ARG A 306 -1.32 -14.08 3.88
N ALA A 307 -1.33 -13.80 5.19
CA ALA A 307 -0.20 -14.09 6.05
C ALA A 307 0.01 -15.61 6.24
N ALA A 308 -1.08 -16.38 6.34
CA ALA A 308 -1.09 -17.83 6.55
C ALA A 308 -0.57 -18.62 5.34
N LEU A 309 -0.86 -18.13 4.13
CA LEU A 309 -0.50 -18.78 2.88
C LEU A 309 0.78 -18.21 2.26
N LEU A 310 1.34 -17.14 2.82
CA LEU A 310 2.65 -16.61 2.47
C LEU A 310 3.73 -17.24 3.37
N ARG A 311 4.64 -18.00 2.79
CA ARG A 311 5.81 -18.56 3.47
C ARG A 311 6.59 -17.46 4.19
N ASP A 312 7.07 -17.74 5.41
CA ASP A 312 7.98 -16.85 6.12
C ASP A 312 9.27 -16.68 5.32
N GLY A 313 9.82 -15.47 5.30
CA GLY A 313 10.90 -15.16 4.35
C GLY A 313 11.66 -13.88 4.68
N PHE A 314 11.78 -13.50 5.95
CA PHE A 314 12.62 -12.37 6.32
C PHE A 314 14.11 -12.71 6.12
N ASP A 315 14.78 -12.00 5.22
CA ASP A 315 16.22 -12.08 4.97
C ASP A 315 16.89 -10.76 5.38
N ASP A 316 18.00 -10.82 6.15
CA ASP A 316 18.66 -9.61 6.61
C ASP A 316 19.39 -8.85 5.48
N ALA A 317 19.87 -9.55 4.44
CA ALA A 317 20.59 -8.93 3.34
C ALA A 317 19.69 -8.01 2.50
N THR A 318 18.43 -8.41 2.32
CA THR A 318 17.42 -7.67 1.57
C THR A 318 16.51 -6.90 2.51
N CYS A 319 15.69 -7.59 3.32
CA CYS A 319 14.72 -6.94 4.20
C CYS A 319 15.41 -6.09 5.27
N GLY A 320 16.42 -6.66 5.95
CA GLY A 320 17.18 -5.97 6.99
C GLY A 320 17.83 -4.69 6.46
N GLU A 321 18.41 -4.72 5.26
CA GLU A 321 19.04 -3.55 4.65
C GLU A 321 18.04 -2.45 4.30
N LEU A 322 16.91 -2.80 3.69
CA LEU A 322 15.84 -1.83 3.42
C LEU A 322 15.30 -1.20 4.71
N VAL A 323 15.16 -2.01 5.78
CA VAL A 323 14.74 -1.52 7.09
C VAL A 323 15.77 -0.56 7.69
N ARG A 324 17.06 -0.92 7.71
CA ARG A 324 18.14 -0.06 8.23
C ARG A 324 18.24 1.24 7.46
N SER A 325 18.19 1.19 6.13
CA SER A 325 18.27 2.39 5.30
C SER A 325 17.07 3.32 5.53
N THR A 326 15.86 2.76 5.61
CA THR A 326 14.65 3.54 5.92
C THR A 326 14.72 4.16 7.32
N MET A 327 15.23 3.42 8.30
CA MET A 327 15.34 3.91 9.68
C MET A 327 16.41 4.99 9.87
N THR A 328 17.47 4.97 9.06
CA THR A 328 18.54 5.98 9.08
C THR A 328 18.21 7.22 8.23
N ALA A 329 17.23 7.13 7.33
CA ALA A 329 16.80 8.25 6.50
C ALA A 329 16.26 9.42 7.35
N TYR A 330 16.69 10.63 6.99
CA TYR A 330 16.22 11.89 7.57
C TYR A 330 15.01 12.41 6.79
N LEU A 331 13.87 12.60 7.44
CA LEU A 331 12.58 12.87 6.77
C LEU A 331 12.11 14.33 6.89
N ARG A 332 12.93 15.24 7.39
CA ARG A 332 12.58 16.67 7.52
C ARG A 332 13.18 17.49 6.36
N PRO A 333 12.50 18.57 5.93
CA PRO A 333 12.98 19.42 4.83
C PRO A 333 14.09 20.38 5.28
N GLY A 334 14.12 20.75 6.55
CA GLY A 334 15.12 21.62 7.16
C GLY A 334 16.03 20.88 8.12
N HIS A 335 17.11 21.55 8.58
CA HIS A 335 18.11 20.97 9.50
C HIS A 335 18.26 21.76 10.80
N THR A 336 17.24 22.54 11.19
CA THR A 336 17.28 23.29 12.46
C THR A 336 17.35 22.34 13.66
N TRP A 337 17.69 22.85 14.84
CA TRP A 337 17.69 22.04 16.07
C TRP A 337 16.30 21.43 16.34
N PHE A 338 15.24 22.17 16.04
CA PHE A 338 13.87 21.70 16.16
C PHE A 338 13.58 20.57 15.16
N ASP A 339 14.02 20.69 13.90
CA ASP A 339 13.82 19.66 12.89
C ASP A 339 14.52 18.35 13.29
N ARG A 340 15.74 18.42 13.83
CA ARG A 340 16.47 17.26 14.34
C ARG A 340 15.77 16.60 15.52
N ALA A 341 15.30 17.40 16.47
CA ALA A 341 14.52 16.89 17.61
C ALA A 341 13.22 16.23 17.15
N ALA A 342 12.50 16.85 16.22
CA ALA A 342 11.24 16.36 15.70
C ALA A 342 11.40 15.13 14.80
N ASP A 343 12.51 14.97 14.07
CA ASP A 343 12.88 13.74 13.36
C ASP A 343 13.20 12.60 14.35
N THR A 344 13.93 12.91 15.42
CA THR A 344 14.25 11.92 16.47
C THR A 344 12.98 11.38 17.15
N VAL A 345 12.04 12.27 17.47
CA VAL A 345 10.74 11.88 18.03
C VAL A 345 9.98 10.99 17.06
N GLU A 346 9.89 11.38 15.79
CA GLU A 346 9.21 10.58 14.76
C GLU A 346 9.87 9.20 14.60
N ASN A 347 11.20 9.12 14.57
CA ASN A 347 11.94 7.86 14.53
C ASN A 347 11.58 6.94 15.71
N SER A 348 11.55 7.47 16.94
CA SER A 348 11.15 6.71 18.13
C SER A 348 9.70 6.23 18.06
N TRP A 349 8.77 7.06 17.56
CA TRP A 349 7.38 6.64 17.31
C TRP A 349 7.27 5.55 16.26
N SER A 350 8.02 5.65 15.18
CA SER A 350 8.05 4.65 14.12
C SER A 350 8.59 3.30 14.60
N ARG A 351 9.61 3.28 15.48
CA ARG A 351 10.06 2.06 16.17
C ARG A 351 8.98 1.48 17.07
N ALA A 352 8.30 2.32 17.85
CA ALA A 352 7.23 1.88 18.76
C ALA A 352 6.00 1.35 17.99
N PHE A 353 5.66 1.98 16.86
CA PHE A 353 4.61 1.50 15.97
C PHE A 353 5.00 0.16 15.33
N PHE A 354 6.24 0.04 14.86
CA PHE A 354 6.77 -1.19 14.28
C PHE A 354 6.72 -2.37 15.26
N LEU A 355 7.00 -2.12 16.54
CA LEU A 355 6.89 -3.12 17.62
C LEU A 355 5.51 -3.79 17.68
N GLY A 356 4.44 -3.10 17.26
CA GLY A 356 3.10 -3.67 17.16
C GLY A 356 3.00 -4.81 16.15
N PHE A 357 3.71 -4.73 15.02
CA PHE A 357 3.78 -5.84 14.04
C PHE A 357 4.54 -7.05 14.59
N CYS A 358 5.40 -6.84 15.58
CA CYS A 358 6.11 -7.89 16.30
C CYS A 358 5.36 -8.36 17.56
N GLY A 359 4.09 -8.00 17.75
CA GLY A 359 3.30 -8.41 18.91
C GLY A 359 3.78 -7.83 20.25
N GLY A 360 4.55 -6.75 20.23
CA GLY A 360 5.16 -6.19 21.44
C GLY A 360 6.56 -6.74 21.75
N ASP A 361 7.06 -7.73 21.01
CA ASP A 361 8.34 -8.38 21.28
C ASP A 361 9.53 -7.53 20.77
N ARG A 362 10.29 -6.99 21.71
CA ARG A 362 11.49 -6.17 21.43
C ARG A 362 12.62 -6.99 20.80
N LYS A 363 12.73 -8.28 21.09
CA LYS A 363 13.74 -9.16 20.48
C LYS A 363 13.40 -9.43 19.03
N ALA A 364 12.13 -9.71 18.72
CA ALA A 364 11.67 -9.89 17.34
C ALA A 364 11.88 -8.59 16.53
N ALA A 365 11.52 -7.43 17.08
CA ALA A 365 11.77 -6.15 16.42
C ALA A 365 13.27 -5.88 16.20
N ALA A 366 14.13 -6.20 17.17
CA ALA A 366 15.58 -6.08 17.03
C ALA A 366 16.15 -7.04 15.98
N ALA A 367 15.65 -8.27 15.90
CA ALA A 367 16.03 -9.24 14.86
C ALA A 367 15.66 -8.75 13.45
N MET A 368 14.63 -7.91 13.35
CA MET A 368 14.24 -7.23 12.11
C MET A 368 14.93 -5.86 11.93
N SER A 369 16.07 -5.61 12.60
CA SER A 369 16.83 -4.35 12.52
C SER A 369 16.11 -3.10 13.08
N VAL A 370 15.09 -3.27 13.93
CA VAL A 370 14.37 -2.17 14.59
C VAL A 370 14.44 -2.28 16.12
N PRO A 371 15.63 -2.12 16.74
CA PRO A 371 15.73 -2.12 18.19
C PRO A 371 14.98 -0.91 18.78
N LEU A 372 14.26 -1.11 19.89
CA LEU A 372 13.62 -0.04 20.64
C LEU A 372 14.39 0.23 21.95
N THR A 373 15.03 1.39 22.06
CA THR A 373 15.81 1.74 23.26
C THR A 373 14.94 2.31 24.37
N ALA A 374 15.46 2.37 25.60
CA ALA A 374 14.78 3.04 26.71
C ALA A 374 14.56 4.54 26.42
N ALA A 375 15.50 5.17 25.72
CA ALA A 375 15.37 6.57 25.30
C ALA A 375 14.25 6.75 24.27
N ASP A 376 14.09 5.81 23.33
CA ASP A 376 12.97 5.83 22.39
C ASP A 376 11.63 5.70 23.11
N ALA A 377 11.52 4.74 24.03
CA ALA A 377 10.31 4.56 24.85
C ALA A 377 9.98 5.81 25.68
N ALA A 378 10.99 6.46 26.28
CA ALA A 378 10.81 7.70 27.03
C ALA A 378 10.32 8.85 26.13
N ARG A 379 10.91 9.04 24.94
CA ARG A 379 10.47 10.07 23.99
C ARG A 379 9.02 9.85 23.54
N VAL A 380 8.65 8.61 23.25
CA VAL A 380 7.26 8.26 22.91
C VAL A 380 6.34 8.57 24.10
N ALA A 381 6.67 8.14 25.32
CA ALA A 381 5.86 8.39 26.50
C ALA A 381 5.65 9.89 26.77
N VAL A 382 6.69 10.71 26.64
CA VAL A 382 6.62 12.17 26.85
C VAL A 382 5.79 12.87 25.77
N THR A 383 5.85 12.39 24.53
CA THR A 383 5.16 13.04 23.40
C THR A 383 3.77 12.45 23.10
N ALA A 384 3.45 11.27 23.63
CA ALA A 384 2.16 10.58 23.50
C ALA A 384 0.95 11.45 23.89
N PRO A 385 0.95 12.17 25.03
CA PRO A 385 -0.16 13.06 25.36
C PRO A 385 -0.41 14.10 24.26
N PHE A 386 0.65 14.73 23.73
CA PHE A 386 0.50 15.72 22.66
C PHE A 386 -0.07 15.11 21.37
N VAL A 387 0.45 13.97 20.93
CA VAL A 387 0.03 13.32 19.67
C VAL A 387 -1.38 12.73 19.79
N ILE A 388 -1.61 11.89 20.81
CA ILE A 388 -2.85 11.13 20.98
C ILE A 388 -3.99 12.04 21.39
N LEU A 389 -3.82 12.92 22.38
CA LEU A 389 -4.91 13.79 22.82
C LEU A 389 -5.32 14.77 21.74
N ARG A 390 -4.38 15.31 20.96
CA ARG A 390 -4.70 16.17 19.81
C ARG A 390 -5.49 15.42 18.75
N PHE A 391 -5.08 14.20 18.41
CA PHE A 391 -5.81 13.36 17.45
C PHE A 391 -7.22 13.03 17.95
N LEU A 392 -7.37 12.61 19.20
CA LEU A 392 -8.66 12.30 19.81
C LEU A 392 -9.56 13.54 19.90
N PHE A 393 -9.01 14.68 20.33
CA PHE A 393 -9.72 15.95 20.37
C PHE A 393 -10.27 16.33 18.99
N MET A 394 -9.42 16.29 17.95
CA MET A 394 -9.84 16.61 16.59
C MET A 394 -10.89 15.62 16.06
N THR A 395 -10.74 14.34 16.39
CA THR A 395 -11.71 13.30 16.02
C THR A 395 -13.08 13.57 16.66
N LEU A 396 -13.12 13.80 17.99
CA LEU A 396 -14.35 14.07 18.72
C LEU A 396 -14.99 15.41 18.32
N ALA A 397 -14.18 16.45 18.13
CA ALA A 397 -14.65 17.76 17.70
C ALA A 397 -15.25 17.70 16.28
N SER A 398 -14.67 16.91 15.37
CA SER A 398 -15.20 16.74 14.00
C SER A 398 -16.58 16.09 13.94
N GLN A 399 -16.95 15.32 14.97
CA GLN A 399 -18.26 14.67 15.07
C GLN A 399 -19.36 15.65 15.51
N ARG A 400 -18.99 16.76 16.16
CA ARG A 400 -19.94 17.79 16.62
C ARG A 400 -20.35 18.68 15.43
N PRO A 401 -21.64 18.76 15.06
CA PRO A 401 -22.10 19.55 13.91
C PRO A 401 -21.59 21.00 13.92
N ALA A 402 -21.60 21.65 15.09
CA ALA A 402 -21.15 23.04 15.27
C ALA A 402 -19.64 23.27 15.00
N LEU A 403 -18.80 22.24 15.20
CA LEU A 403 -17.35 22.34 15.04
C LEU A 403 -16.83 21.66 13.77
N ARG A 404 -17.68 20.89 13.08
CA ARG A 404 -17.30 20.08 11.91
C ARG A 404 -16.62 20.91 10.82
N LYS A 405 -17.21 22.03 10.41
CA LYS A 405 -16.65 22.89 9.36
C LYS A 405 -15.29 23.49 9.75
N LEU A 406 -15.17 23.98 10.98
CA LEU A 406 -13.94 24.61 11.48
C LEU A 406 -12.80 23.59 11.64
N THR A 407 -13.11 22.43 12.22
CA THR A 407 -12.15 21.34 12.38
C THR A 407 -11.67 20.83 11.04
N ASP A 408 -12.56 20.76 10.04
CA ASP A 408 -12.20 20.32 8.70
C ASP A 408 -11.28 21.32 7.98
N ILE A 409 -11.62 22.62 7.98
CA ILE A 409 -10.75 23.68 7.43
C ILE A 409 -9.36 23.66 8.07
N HIS A 410 -9.28 23.50 9.39
CA HIS A 410 -8.01 23.40 10.09
C HIS A 410 -7.22 22.16 9.68
N THR A 411 -7.90 21.00 9.60
CA THR A 411 -7.28 19.73 9.22
C THR A 411 -6.74 19.79 7.78
N ILE A 412 -7.51 20.34 6.83
CA ILE A 412 -7.07 20.56 5.44
C ILE A 412 -5.82 21.42 5.39
N ARG A 413 -5.76 22.52 6.17
CA ARG A 413 -4.57 23.38 6.22
C ARG A 413 -3.34 22.62 6.73
N VAL A 414 -3.51 21.77 7.74
CA VAL A 414 -2.42 20.94 8.27
C VAL A 414 -1.97 19.92 7.22
N VAL A 415 -2.91 19.24 6.56
CA VAL A 415 -2.62 18.29 5.46
C VAL A 415 -1.84 18.96 4.34
N LYS A 416 -2.29 20.11 3.83
CA LYS A 416 -1.58 20.87 2.77
C LYS A 416 -0.16 21.26 3.20
N LYS A 417 0.04 21.66 4.46
CA LYS A 417 1.38 21.93 5.01
C LYS A 417 2.25 20.68 5.06
N ARG A 418 1.68 19.49 5.33
CA ARG A 418 2.41 18.22 5.29
C ARG A 418 2.80 17.84 3.87
N LEU A 419 1.89 17.94 2.91
CA LEU A 419 2.17 17.67 1.50
C LEU A 419 3.32 18.55 0.98
N ALA A 420 3.30 19.85 1.28
CA ALA A 420 4.40 20.76 0.95
C ALA A 420 5.74 20.37 1.60
N THR A 421 5.71 19.67 2.74
CA THR A 421 6.90 19.18 3.44
C THR A 421 7.46 17.89 2.82
N TYR A 422 6.59 17.02 2.30
CA TYR A 422 7.00 15.79 1.63
C TYR A 422 7.64 16.05 0.27
N GLY A 423 7.25 17.15 -0.40
CA GLY A 423 7.76 17.55 -1.69
C GLY A 423 6.87 17.08 -2.84
N ASN A 424 7.35 17.22 -4.07
CA ASN A 424 6.62 16.74 -5.25
C ASN A 424 6.98 15.27 -5.51
N PRO A 425 6.03 14.33 -5.33
CA PRO A 425 6.31 12.94 -5.58
C PRO A 425 6.52 12.70 -7.09
N GLU A 426 7.54 11.92 -7.43
CA GLU A 426 7.82 11.58 -8.84
C GLU A 426 7.02 10.34 -9.27
N TYR A 427 6.76 9.41 -8.33
CA TYR A 427 6.06 8.14 -8.55
C TYR A 427 6.65 7.37 -9.74
N THR A 428 7.97 7.22 -9.75
CA THR A 428 8.73 6.56 -10.83
C THR A 428 9.82 5.65 -10.28
N THR A 429 10.29 4.72 -11.11
CA THR A 429 11.48 3.88 -10.91
C THR A 429 12.51 4.14 -12.00
N ASP A 430 13.80 3.84 -11.76
CA ASP A 430 14.88 3.99 -12.74
C ASP A 430 15.26 2.63 -13.33
N ALA A 431 14.98 2.43 -14.63
CA ALA A 431 15.29 1.18 -15.33
C ALA A 431 16.79 0.83 -15.32
N ARG A 432 17.69 1.81 -15.14
CA ARG A 432 19.14 1.58 -15.07
C ARG A 432 19.61 1.03 -13.72
N ALA A 433 18.76 1.12 -12.69
CA ALA A 433 19.09 0.63 -11.37
C ALA A 433 18.80 -0.87 -11.20
N TYR A 434 18.04 -1.48 -12.12
CA TYR A 434 17.73 -2.91 -12.07
C TYR A 434 18.98 -3.74 -12.42
N PRO A 435 19.30 -4.76 -11.62
CA PRO A 435 20.48 -5.59 -11.85
C PRO A 435 20.30 -6.43 -13.12
N SER A 436 21.24 -6.30 -14.05
CA SER A 436 21.26 -6.99 -15.35
C SER A 436 21.66 -8.45 -15.28
#